data_AF-A0A1I1KLY6-F1
#
_entry.id   AF-A0A1I1KLY6-F1
#
_cell.length_a   1.000
_cell.length_b   1.000
_cell.length_c   1.000
_cell.angle_alpha   90.00
_cell.angle_beta   90.00
_cell.angle_gamma   90.00
#
_symmetry.space_group_name_H-M   'P 1'
#
loop_
_entity.id
_entity.type
_entity.pdbx_description
1 polymer ?
#
loop_
_entity_poly.entity_id
_entity_poly.type
_entity_poly.pdbx_seq_one_letter_code
_entity_poly.pdbx_strand_id
1 'polypeptide(L)'
;MWESLFRWGAKHIFVIDIHGDQQHGDALIGAIRKTRQTLNIDVRSVIANLLANQLGITKDQEEFLIFDIDFSFDSFEPPPHFPDFHAGAQGTARFLKYFPDLVKQEKIKELSPRLLSKEDQEEWQKGGERTKSIAPKGYVGNPQGYTPFLAEDKLDFISGFIEFASREILHYLRTQSKKEN
;
A
#
# COMPACT_ATOMS: atom_id res chain seq x y z
N MET A 1 -14.09 -0.53 -16.69
CA MET A 1 -14.43 -1.43 -15.55
C MET A 1 -15.58 -0.86 -14.72
N TRP A 2 -15.42 0.30 -14.07
CA TRP A 2 -16.42 0.83 -13.13
C TRP A 2 -17.77 1.17 -13.76
N GLU A 3 -17.81 1.63 -15.02
CA GLU A 3 -19.07 1.77 -15.77
C GLU A 3 -19.87 0.47 -15.86
N SER A 4 -19.19 -0.68 -16.05
CA SER A 4 -19.87 -1.98 -16.08
C SER A 4 -20.43 -2.32 -14.71
N LEU A 5 -19.66 -2.10 -13.63
CA LEU A 5 -20.11 -2.34 -12.26
C LEU A 5 -21.31 -1.46 -11.91
N PHE A 6 -21.29 -0.19 -12.30
CA PHE A 6 -22.43 0.72 -12.16
C PHE A 6 -23.66 0.19 -12.89
N ARG A 7 -23.54 -0.22 -14.16
CA ARG A 7 -24.65 -0.83 -14.92
C ARG A 7 -25.18 -2.13 -14.30
N TRP A 8 -24.36 -2.84 -13.54
CA TRP A 8 -24.78 -4.03 -12.77
C TRP A 8 -25.42 -3.69 -11.41
N GLY A 9 -25.54 -2.41 -11.06
CA GLY A 9 -26.19 -1.95 -9.84
C GLY A 9 -25.25 -1.79 -8.65
N ALA A 10 -23.92 -1.84 -8.85
CA ALA A 10 -22.99 -1.51 -7.77
C ALA A 10 -23.16 -0.04 -7.36
N LYS A 11 -23.41 0.19 -6.08
CA LYS A 11 -23.51 1.54 -5.49
C LYS A 11 -22.20 2.03 -4.90
N HIS A 12 -21.43 1.13 -4.29
CA HIS A 12 -20.18 1.41 -3.60
C HIS A 12 -19.05 0.54 -4.18
N ILE A 13 -17.91 1.17 -4.49
CA ILE A 13 -16.71 0.50 -4.98
C ILE A 13 -15.53 0.95 -4.13
N PHE A 14 -14.89 0.00 -3.46
CA PHE A 14 -13.70 0.24 -2.65
C PHE A 14 -12.47 -0.28 -3.40
N VAL A 15 -11.52 0.61 -3.66
CA VAL A 15 -10.28 0.29 -4.35
C VAL A 15 -9.18 0.14 -3.32
N ILE A 16 -8.53 -1.03 -3.31
CA ILE A 16 -7.37 -1.30 -2.48
C ILE A 16 -6.15 -1.26 -3.38
N ASP A 17 -5.31 -0.25 -3.19
CA ASP A 17 -4.00 -0.14 -3.82
C ASP A 17 -2.90 -0.26 -2.76
N ILE A 18 -1.90 -1.06 -3.07
CA ILE A 18 -0.73 -1.32 -2.20
C ILE A 18 0.58 -1.14 -2.97
N HIS A 19 0.55 -0.52 -4.15
CA HIS A 19 1.73 -0.32 -4.99
C HIS A 19 2.60 0.82 -4.50
N GLY A 20 1.99 1.96 -4.13
CA GLY A 20 2.63 3.01 -3.34
C GLY A 20 3.53 3.99 -4.10
N ASP A 21 3.58 3.96 -5.44
CA ASP A 21 4.25 5.02 -6.21
C ASP A 21 3.30 6.18 -6.57
N GLN A 22 3.87 7.38 -6.69
CA GLN A 22 3.11 8.61 -6.89
C GLN A 22 2.36 8.63 -8.22
N GLN A 23 2.98 8.19 -9.32
CA GLN A 23 2.35 8.28 -10.65
C GLN A 23 1.14 7.35 -10.74
N HIS A 24 1.25 6.15 -10.17
CA HIS A 24 0.14 5.22 -10.05
C HIS A 24 -0.98 5.80 -9.17
N GLY A 25 -0.62 6.36 -8.01
CA GLY A 25 -1.57 7.01 -7.11
C GLY A 25 -2.33 8.15 -7.80
N ASP A 26 -1.63 9.06 -8.47
CA ASP A 26 -2.23 10.19 -9.18
C ASP A 26 -3.20 9.73 -10.29
N ALA A 27 -2.78 8.74 -11.08
CA ALA A 27 -3.62 8.17 -12.13
C ALA A 27 -4.89 7.52 -11.56
N LEU A 28 -4.75 6.76 -10.47
CA LEU A 28 -5.87 6.10 -9.81
C LEU A 28 -6.85 7.12 -9.24
N ILE A 29 -6.37 8.12 -8.48
CA ILE A 29 -7.23 9.14 -7.90
C ILE A 29 -7.88 10.00 -8.98
N GLY A 30 -7.16 10.34 -10.04
CA GLY A 30 -7.74 11.02 -11.21
C GLY A 30 -8.89 10.21 -11.84
N ALA A 31 -8.73 8.89 -11.97
CA ALA A 31 -9.79 8.02 -12.43
C ALA A 31 -10.99 8.01 -11.47
N ILE A 32 -10.76 7.88 -10.16
CA ILE A 32 -11.81 7.89 -9.12
C ILE A 32 -12.63 9.18 -9.22
N ARG A 33 -11.97 10.34 -9.23
CA ARG A 33 -12.61 11.65 -9.36
C ARG A 33 -13.49 11.73 -10.58
N LYS A 34 -12.94 11.41 -11.75
CA LYS A 34 -13.67 11.43 -13.01
C LYS A 34 -14.90 10.53 -12.97
N THR A 35 -14.80 9.37 -12.34
CA THR A 35 -15.89 8.39 -12.28
C THR A 35 -17.01 8.82 -11.35
N ARG A 36 -16.66 9.34 -10.16
CA ARG A 36 -17.64 9.93 -9.22
C ARG A 36 -18.43 11.05 -9.90
N GLN A 37 -17.73 11.93 -10.62
CA GLN A 37 -18.35 13.07 -11.33
C GLN A 37 -19.24 12.63 -12.50
N THR A 38 -18.86 11.60 -13.25
CA THR A 38 -19.55 11.22 -14.49
C THR A 38 -20.67 10.22 -14.29
N LEU A 39 -20.54 9.30 -13.34
CA LEU A 39 -21.51 8.20 -13.13
C LEU A 39 -22.30 8.33 -11.84
N ASN A 40 -21.98 9.29 -10.98
CA ASN A 40 -22.58 9.45 -9.65
C ASN A 40 -22.56 8.14 -8.83
N ILE A 41 -21.44 7.41 -8.91
CA ILE A 41 -21.18 6.18 -8.15
C ILE A 41 -20.15 6.47 -7.06
N ASP A 42 -20.34 5.87 -5.89
CA ASP A 42 -19.45 6.04 -4.76
C ASP A 42 -18.23 5.13 -4.89
N VAL A 43 -17.19 5.63 -5.56
CA VAL A 43 -15.88 4.96 -5.66
C VAL A 43 -14.92 5.64 -4.70
N ARG A 44 -14.17 4.84 -3.93
CA ARG A 44 -13.19 5.31 -2.93
C ARG A 44 -11.91 4.51 -2.93
N SER A 45 -10.78 5.17 -2.76
CA SER A 45 -9.50 4.54 -2.43
C SER A 45 -9.43 4.27 -0.93
N VAL A 46 -9.18 3.03 -0.53
CA VAL A 46 -9.07 2.63 0.87
C VAL A 46 -7.62 2.75 1.30
N ILE A 47 -7.35 3.60 2.29
CA ILE A 47 -5.98 3.97 2.67
C ILE A 47 -5.82 4.07 4.19
N ALA A 48 -4.66 3.68 4.70
CA ALA A 48 -4.33 3.86 6.10
C ALA A 48 -4.05 5.33 6.41
N ASN A 49 -4.46 5.80 7.60
CA ASN A 49 -4.16 7.14 8.11
C ASN A 49 -2.67 7.52 8.01
N LEU A 50 -1.78 6.55 8.25
CA LEU A 50 -0.33 6.72 8.20
C LEU A 50 0.16 7.23 6.83
N LEU A 51 -0.31 6.59 5.75
CA LEU A 51 0.03 6.98 4.38
C LEU A 51 -0.75 8.24 3.96
N ALA A 52 -2.01 8.35 4.36
CA ALA A 52 -2.82 9.54 4.09
C ALA A 52 -2.14 10.81 4.62
N ASN A 53 -1.61 10.77 5.85
CA ASN A 53 -0.90 11.88 6.48
C ASN A 53 0.37 12.26 5.70
N GLN A 54 1.15 11.28 5.22
CA GLN A 54 2.34 11.53 4.41
C GLN A 54 2.02 12.21 3.07
N LEU A 55 0.85 11.92 2.51
CA LEU A 55 0.38 12.46 1.24
C LEU A 55 -0.46 13.75 1.39
N GLY A 56 -0.68 14.23 2.62
CA GLY A 56 -1.54 15.40 2.88
C GLY A 56 -3.02 15.14 2.56
N ILE A 57 -3.45 13.87 2.61
CA ILE A 57 -4.82 13.44 2.37
C ILE A 57 -5.61 13.52 3.68
N THR A 58 -6.79 14.10 3.62
CA THR A 58 -7.66 14.37 4.76
C THR A 58 -9.02 13.69 4.62
N LYS A 59 -9.72 13.46 5.74
CA LYS A 59 -11.00 12.71 5.76
C LYS A 59 -12.16 13.40 5.01
N ASP A 60 -12.05 14.69 4.71
CA ASP A 60 -13.01 15.46 3.90
C ASP A 60 -12.87 15.21 2.39
N GLN A 61 -11.77 14.62 1.92
CA GLN A 61 -11.60 14.22 0.53
C GLN A 61 -12.39 12.94 0.26
N GLU A 62 -13.58 13.08 -0.35
CA GLU A 62 -14.52 11.96 -0.53
C GLU A 62 -14.01 10.82 -1.42
N GLU A 63 -12.94 11.04 -2.18
CA GLU A 63 -12.29 10.00 -2.98
C GLU A 63 -11.57 8.97 -2.11
N PHE A 64 -11.42 9.23 -0.81
CA PHE A 64 -10.73 8.37 0.11
C PHE A 64 -11.69 7.81 1.17
N LEU A 65 -11.38 6.58 1.59
CA LEU A 65 -11.86 6.00 2.83
C LEU A 65 -10.63 5.73 3.69
N ILE A 66 -10.42 6.57 4.70
CA ILE A 66 -9.25 6.51 5.56
C ILE A 66 -9.58 5.66 6.78
N PHE A 67 -8.87 4.54 6.94
CA PHE A 67 -8.96 3.75 8.16
C PHE A 67 -7.81 4.08 9.10
N ASP A 68 -8.11 4.12 10.39
CA ASP A 68 -7.11 4.41 11.41
C ASP A 68 -6.42 3.13 11.84
N ILE A 69 -5.09 3.13 11.79
CA ILE A 69 -4.27 2.13 12.49
C ILE A 69 -3.75 2.81 13.75
N ASP A 70 -3.96 2.17 14.90
CA ASP A 70 -3.37 2.59 16.17
C ASP A 70 -1.91 2.14 16.23
N PHE A 71 -1.10 2.73 15.33
CA PHE A 71 0.30 2.41 15.15
C PHE A 71 1.05 3.68 14.76
N SER A 72 2.02 4.10 15.57
CA SER A 72 2.93 5.20 15.22
C SER A 72 4.24 4.66 14.66
N PHE A 73 4.83 5.30 13.66
CA PHE A 73 6.19 4.97 13.22
C PHE A 73 7.22 5.14 14.34
N ASP A 74 6.93 6.01 15.32
CA ASP A 74 7.73 6.21 16.54
C ASP A 74 7.76 4.95 17.43
N SER A 75 6.90 3.97 17.18
CA SER A 75 6.93 2.66 17.84
C SER A 75 8.13 1.81 17.40
N PHE A 76 8.83 2.19 16.33
CA PHE A 76 10.08 1.58 15.89
C PHE A 76 11.27 2.44 16.34
N GLU A 77 11.59 2.40 17.64
CA GLU A 77 12.85 2.95 18.14
C GLU A 77 13.88 1.83 18.39
N PRO A 78 15.07 1.89 17.75
CA PRO A 78 15.50 2.86 16.73
C PRO A 78 14.85 2.59 15.35
N PRO A 79 14.77 3.62 14.48
CA PRO A 79 14.29 3.45 13.12
C PRO A 79 15.13 2.38 12.39
N PRO A 80 14.51 1.59 11.50
CA PRO A 80 15.21 0.50 10.84
C PRO A 80 16.40 1.03 10.05
N HIS A 81 17.59 0.48 10.31
CA HIS A 81 18.83 0.83 9.58
C HIS A 81 18.65 0.66 8.06
N PHE A 82 17.80 -0.28 7.64
CA PHE A 82 17.42 -0.49 6.26
C PHE A 82 15.91 -0.28 6.08
N PRO A 83 15.47 0.91 5.64
CA PRO A 83 14.08 1.12 5.26
C PRO A 83 13.66 0.14 4.15
N ASP A 84 12.43 -0.36 4.26
CA ASP A 84 11.89 -1.35 3.31
C ASP A 84 11.14 -0.65 2.17
N PHE A 85 11.90 -0.04 1.26
CA PHE A 85 11.32 0.71 0.13
C PHE A 85 10.78 -0.21 -0.97
N HIS A 86 11.52 -1.25 -1.35
CA HIS A 86 11.08 -2.18 -2.38
C HIS A 86 11.76 -3.54 -2.25
N ALA A 87 10.97 -4.59 -2.05
CA ALA A 87 11.44 -5.96 -1.89
C ALA A 87 12.51 -6.12 -0.79
N GLY A 88 12.42 -5.36 0.31
CA GLY A 88 13.27 -5.52 1.49
C GLY A 88 12.78 -6.64 2.41
N ALA A 89 13.09 -6.53 3.71
CA ALA A 89 12.89 -7.59 4.69
C ALA A 89 11.42 -8.01 4.88
N GLN A 90 10.53 -7.05 5.11
CA GLN A 90 9.09 -7.24 5.28
C GLN A 90 8.44 -7.72 3.98
N GLY A 91 8.83 -7.14 2.84
CA GLY A 91 8.36 -7.59 1.53
C GLY A 91 8.72 -9.05 1.26
N THR A 92 9.98 -9.41 1.54
CA THR A 92 10.49 -10.78 1.44
C THR A 92 9.77 -11.74 2.40
N ALA A 93 9.62 -11.36 3.67
CA ALA A 93 8.91 -12.16 4.67
C ALA A 93 7.46 -12.40 4.28
N ARG A 94 6.77 -11.40 3.73
CA ARG A 94 5.39 -11.51 3.25
C ARG A 94 5.26 -12.54 2.14
N PHE A 95 6.13 -12.50 1.13
CA PHE A 95 6.12 -13.49 0.06
C PHE A 95 6.45 -14.88 0.58
N LEU A 96 7.39 -15.02 1.52
CA LEU A 96 7.69 -16.31 2.14
C LEU A 96 6.52 -16.88 2.95
N LYS A 97 5.78 -16.02 3.67
CA LYS A 97 4.62 -16.42 4.47
C LYS A 97 3.47 -16.91 3.60
N TYR A 98 3.11 -16.17 2.55
CA TYR A 98 1.91 -16.44 1.76
C TYR A 98 2.15 -17.25 0.48
N PHE A 99 3.36 -17.18 -0.09
CA PHE A 99 3.71 -17.79 -1.38
C PHE A 99 5.13 -18.40 -1.35
N PRO A 100 5.44 -19.29 -0.39
CA PRO A 100 6.81 -19.80 -0.19
C PRO A 100 7.40 -20.43 -1.46
N ASP A 101 6.58 -21.12 -2.25
CA ASP A 101 7.01 -21.83 -3.47
C ASP A 101 7.40 -20.89 -4.63
N LEU A 102 6.98 -19.62 -4.57
CA LEU A 102 7.37 -18.60 -5.55
C LEU A 102 8.69 -17.91 -5.19
N VAL A 103 9.20 -18.13 -3.97
CA VAL A 103 10.39 -17.46 -3.48
C VAL A 103 11.61 -18.36 -3.61
N LYS A 104 12.59 -17.92 -4.40
CA LYS A 104 13.91 -18.55 -4.51
C LYS A 104 14.77 -18.22 -3.30
N GLN A 105 14.59 -18.96 -2.21
CA GLN A 105 15.20 -18.67 -0.91
C GLN A 105 16.74 -18.65 -0.95
N GLU A 106 17.34 -19.51 -1.76
CA GLU A 106 18.77 -19.55 -2.01
C GLU A 106 19.29 -18.23 -2.59
N LYS A 107 18.48 -17.56 -3.43
CA LYS A 107 18.85 -16.28 -4.03
C LYS A 107 18.81 -15.11 -3.06
N ILE A 108 17.95 -15.15 -2.04
CA ILE A 108 17.90 -14.10 -1.01
C ILE A 108 19.26 -13.98 -0.32
N LYS A 109 19.93 -15.11 -0.04
CA LYS A 109 21.26 -15.15 0.59
C LYS A 109 22.37 -14.50 -0.25
N GLU A 110 22.12 -14.21 -1.52
CA GLU A 110 23.04 -13.53 -2.44
C GLU A 110 22.75 -12.00 -2.55
N LEU A 111 21.69 -11.50 -1.88
CA LEU A 111 21.25 -10.10 -1.94
C LEU A 111 21.70 -9.28 -0.72
N SER A 112 22.87 -8.65 -0.81
CA SER A 112 23.34 -7.70 0.21
C SER A 112 22.37 -6.53 0.40
N PRO A 113 22.25 -5.91 1.58
CA PRO A 113 21.41 -4.72 1.76
C PRO A 113 21.73 -3.62 0.74
N ARG A 114 20.69 -2.92 0.26
CA ARG A 114 20.84 -1.78 -0.66
C ARG A 114 20.10 -0.57 -0.09
N LEU A 115 20.84 0.52 0.09
CA LEU A 115 20.30 1.83 0.44
C LEU A 115 20.49 2.75 -0.75
N LEU A 116 19.59 3.72 -0.89
CA LEU A 116 19.72 4.80 -1.84
C LEU A 116 20.08 6.09 -1.11
N SER A 117 20.94 6.91 -1.71
CA SER A 117 21.09 8.30 -1.29
C SER A 117 19.78 9.05 -1.54
N LYS A 118 19.66 10.26 -0.99
CA LYS A 118 18.47 11.09 -1.24
C LYS A 118 18.31 11.39 -2.73
N GLU A 119 19.40 11.72 -3.41
CA GLU A 119 19.42 12.00 -4.86
C GLU A 119 19.02 10.76 -5.66
N ASP A 120 19.53 9.58 -5.29
CA ASP A 120 19.16 8.33 -5.94
C ASP A 120 17.68 7.97 -5.67
N GLN A 121 17.12 8.29 -4.50
CA GLN A 121 15.68 8.09 -4.24
C GLN A 121 14.82 8.97 -5.16
N GLU A 122 15.16 10.26 -5.27
CA GLU A 122 14.45 11.20 -6.14
C GLU A 122 14.51 10.77 -7.62
N GLU A 123 15.66 10.27 -8.08
CA GLU A 123 15.79 9.72 -9.43
C GLU A 123 15.07 8.38 -9.60
N TRP A 124 15.14 7.49 -8.61
CA TRP A 124 14.52 6.17 -8.66
C TRP A 124 12.99 6.26 -8.78
N GLN A 125 12.36 7.23 -8.09
CA GLN A 125 10.92 7.52 -8.16
C GLN A 125 10.42 7.98 -9.54
N LYS A 126 11.31 8.44 -10.43
CA LYS A 126 10.94 8.87 -11.79
C LYS A 126 10.71 7.68 -12.73
N GLY A 127 11.19 6.49 -12.37
CA GLY A 127 11.07 5.29 -13.19
C GLY A 127 12.02 5.26 -14.40
N GLY A 128 11.83 4.26 -15.27
CA GLY A 128 12.55 4.12 -16.53
C GLY A 128 13.94 3.46 -16.44
N GLU A 129 14.77 3.68 -17.45
CA GLU A 129 16.10 3.03 -17.56
C GLU A 129 17.04 3.44 -16.43
N ARG A 130 16.92 4.66 -15.91
CA ARG A 130 17.76 5.15 -14.81
C ARG A 130 17.52 4.36 -13.53
N THR A 131 16.27 4.01 -13.20
CA THR A 131 15.89 3.16 -12.07
C THR A 131 16.60 1.80 -12.12
N LYS A 132 16.73 1.19 -13.31
CA LYS A 132 17.48 -0.07 -13.47
C LYS A 132 18.96 0.08 -13.13
N SER A 133 19.57 1.21 -13.47
CA SER A 133 20.97 1.47 -13.09
C SER A 133 21.14 1.71 -11.58
N ILE A 134 20.16 2.37 -10.95
CA ILE A 134 20.14 2.68 -9.51
C ILE A 134 19.85 1.44 -8.66
N ALA A 135 19.09 0.46 -9.16
CA ALA A 135 18.81 -0.80 -8.47
C ALA A 135 18.79 -1.97 -9.48
N PRO A 136 19.97 -2.46 -9.94
CA PRO A 136 20.06 -3.43 -11.04
C PRO A 136 19.48 -4.80 -10.72
N LYS A 137 19.40 -5.15 -9.43
CA LYS A 137 18.76 -6.37 -8.95
C LYS A 137 17.28 -6.15 -8.57
N GLY A 138 16.75 -4.94 -8.74
CA GLY A 138 15.35 -4.63 -8.52
C GLY A 138 14.89 -4.61 -7.07
N TYR A 139 15.78 -4.35 -6.09
CA TYR A 139 15.40 -4.18 -4.68
C TYR A 139 16.11 -2.98 -4.05
N VAL A 140 15.45 -2.40 -3.05
CA VAL A 140 15.97 -1.33 -2.17
C VAL A 140 15.50 -1.65 -0.76
N GLY A 141 16.45 -1.95 0.13
CA GLY A 141 16.21 -2.46 1.49
C GLY A 141 17.13 -3.63 1.81
N ASN A 142 16.75 -4.44 2.80
CA ASN A 142 17.51 -5.61 3.22
C ASN A 142 16.69 -6.91 3.08
N PRO A 143 16.68 -7.56 1.90
CA PRO A 143 15.96 -8.81 1.69
C PRO A 143 16.37 -9.90 2.68
N GLN A 144 17.66 -10.00 3.03
CA GLN A 144 18.21 -11.01 3.95
C GLN A 144 17.74 -10.85 5.40
N GLY A 145 17.29 -9.66 5.78
CA GLY A 145 16.83 -9.35 7.13
C GLY A 145 15.41 -9.79 7.45
N TYR A 146 14.83 -10.73 6.67
CA TYR A 146 13.41 -11.07 6.73
C TYR A 146 12.98 -11.86 7.96
N THR A 147 13.88 -12.62 8.60
CA THR A 147 13.54 -13.57 9.68
C THR A 147 12.70 -12.99 10.82
N PRO A 148 12.99 -11.79 11.38
CA PRO A 148 12.20 -11.22 12.47
C PRO A 148 10.74 -10.89 12.11
N PHE A 149 10.42 -10.86 10.81
CA PHE A 149 9.09 -10.56 10.29
C PHE A 149 8.27 -11.81 9.94
N LEU A 150 8.85 -13.00 10.11
CA LEU A 150 8.14 -14.27 9.99
C LEU A 150 7.51 -14.75 11.30
N ALA A 151 7.75 -14.05 12.41
CA ALA A 151 7.23 -14.42 13.72
C ALA A 151 5.69 -14.43 13.71
N GLU A 152 5.10 -15.57 14.11
CA GLU A 152 3.65 -15.83 14.05
C GLU A 152 2.82 -14.92 14.97
N ASP A 153 3.43 -14.42 16.04
CA ASP A 153 2.80 -13.56 17.05
C ASP A 153 2.67 -12.09 16.61
N LYS A 154 3.24 -11.72 15.46
CA LYS A 154 3.15 -10.37 14.92
C LYS A 154 2.07 -10.27 13.84
N LEU A 155 1.20 -9.27 14.01
CA LEU A 155 0.27 -8.88 12.96
C LEU A 155 1.07 -8.36 11.76
N ASP A 156 1.06 -9.11 10.66
CA ASP A 156 1.71 -8.67 9.42
C ASP A 156 0.86 -7.63 8.68
N PHE A 157 1.49 -6.90 7.77
CA PHE A 157 0.84 -5.85 6.98
C PHE A 157 -0.47 -6.31 6.31
N ILE A 158 -0.51 -7.53 5.74
CA ILE A 158 -1.71 -8.00 5.01
C ILE A 158 -2.84 -8.27 6.00
N SER A 159 -2.56 -9.01 7.07
CA SER A 159 -3.54 -9.30 8.11
C SER A 159 -4.06 -8.02 8.77
N GLY A 160 -3.17 -7.08 9.10
CA GLY A 160 -3.53 -5.79 9.67
C GLY A 160 -4.35 -4.94 8.71
N PHE A 161 -3.93 -4.83 7.45
CA PHE A 161 -4.68 -4.10 6.43
C PHE A 161 -6.10 -4.66 6.29
N ILE A 162 -6.24 -5.98 6.15
CA ILE A 162 -7.56 -6.63 6.03
C ILE A 162 -8.42 -6.30 7.23
N GLU A 163 -7.89 -6.43 8.45
CA GLU A 163 -8.65 -6.20 9.68
C GLU A 163 -9.15 -4.75 9.77
N PHE A 164 -8.28 -3.77 9.62
CA PHE A 164 -8.65 -2.37 9.80
C PHE A 164 -9.44 -1.82 8.62
N ALA A 165 -9.06 -2.15 7.38
CA ALA A 165 -9.78 -1.70 6.19
C ALA A 165 -11.19 -2.30 6.13
N SER A 166 -11.37 -3.59 6.46
CA SER A 166 -12.69 -4.22 6.43
C SER A 166 -13.63 -3.62 7.47
N ARG A 167 -13.13 -3.34 8.68
CA ARG A 167 -13.90 -2.64 9.73
C ARG A 167 -14.37 -1.27 9.26
N GLU A 168 -13.49 -0.49 8.64
CA GLU A 168 -13.83 0.85 8.16
C GLU A 168 -14.82 0.80 7.00
N ILE A 169 -14.65 -0.12 6.04
CA ILE A 169 -15.61 -0.35 4.96
C ILE A 169 -17.00 -0.69 5.52
N LEU A 170 -17.07 -1.61 6.49
CA LEU A 170 -18.33 -1.99 7.12
C LEU A 170 -18.96 -0.83 7.91
N HIS A 171 -18.14 -0.06 8.62
CA HIS A 171 -18.60 1.14 9.32
C HIS A 171 -19.21 2.14 8.32
N TYR A 172 -18.48 2.46 7.26
CA TYR A 172 -18.92 3.35 6.21
C TYR A 172 -20.26 2.90 5.60
N LEU A 173 -20.37 1.65 5.16
CA LEU A 173 -21.61 1.11 4.56
C LEU A 173 -22.80 1.22 5.52
N ARG A 174 -22.62 0.92 6.80
CA ARG A 174 -23.68 1.07 7.82
C ARG A 174 -24.13 2.52 7.99
N THR A 175 -23.21 3.49 7.88
CA THR A 175 -23.59 4.90 7.96
C THR A 175 -24.34 5.38 6.74
N GLN A 176 -24.01 4.88 5.53
CA GLN A 176 -24.75 5.23 4.31
C GLN A 176 -26.17 4.66 4.34
N SER A 177 -26.36 3.41 4.77
CA SER A 177 -27.71 2.82 4.89
C SER A 177 -28.63 3.56 5.86
N LYS A 178 -28.08 4.24 6.88
CA LYS A 178 -28.88 5.07 7.80
C LYS A 178 -29.31 6.41 7.20
N LYS A 179 -28.65 6.89 6.14
CA LYS A 179 -29.01 8.14 5.45
C LYS A 179 -30.08 7.93 4.37
N GLU A 180 -30.26 6.70 3.90
CA GLU A 180 -31.25 6.33 2.88
C GLU A 180 -32.64 6.01 3.48
N ASN A 181 -32.76 5.91 4.82
CA ASN A 181 -34.02 5.68 5.56
C ASN A 181 -34.46 6.95 6.28
#